data_AF-A0ABD2NQI5-F1
#
_entry.id   AF-A0ABD2NQI5-F1
#
_cell.length_a   1.000
_cell.length_b   1.000
_cell.length_c   1.000
_cell.angle_alpha   90.00
_cell.angle_beta   90.00
_cell.angle_gamma   90.00
#
_symmetry.space_group_name_H-M   'P 1'
#
loop_
_entity.id
_entity.type
_entity.pdbx_description
1 polymer ?
#
loop_
_entity_poly.entity_id
_entity_poly.type
_entity_poly.pdbx_seq_one_letter_code
_entity_poly.pdbx_strand_id
1 'polypeptide(L)'
;MIPPTQEITDEERQCKPKRYKLDLLQDPSVTFLYKLRLSQKLTRIDDSTSTKLYDGLVKSIQQTAEKSLGELDNGRNKKSPYWWNDSIKESIEEKKRAYNKWLTTKDSEDRKYHTRISREVKKEIIRRKNEFWDAKCDEVDQHLGSSKSRKS
;
A
#
# COMPACT_ATOMS: atom_id res chain seq x y z
N MET A 1 -49.98 14.91 0.44
CA MET A 1 -49.23 13.64 0.53
C MET A 1 -48.00 13.75 -0.34
N ILE A 2 -46.83 13.98 0.26
CA ILE A 2 -45.54 14.02 -0.43
C ILE A 2 -44.96 12.60 -0.26
N PRO A 3 -44.55 11.91 -1.35
CA PRO A 3 -43.98 10.57 -1.22
C PRO A 3 -42.64 10.65 -0.47
N PRO A 4 -42.33 9.64 0.36
CA PRO A 4 -41.10 9.63 1.14
C PRO A 4 -39.89 9.59 0.20
N THR A 5 -38.99 10.57 0.37
CA THR A 5 -37.67 10.60 -0.22
C THR A 5 -36.96 9.29 0.11
N GLN A 6 -36.67 8.48 -0.89
CA GLN A 6 -35.80 7.33 -0.68
C GLN A 6 -34.41 7.87 -0.33
N GLU A 7 -34.06 7.74 0.94
CA GLU A 7 -32.68 7.90 1.42
C GLU A 7 -31.84 6.84 0.68
N ILE A 8 -31.03 7.30 -0.26
CA ILE A 8 -30.02 6.47 -0.91
C ILE A 8 -28.98 6.17 0.17
N THR A 9 -29.01 4.94 0.68
CA THR A 9 -28.09 4.45 1.71
C THR A 9 -26.66 4.45 1.17
N ASP A 10 -25.72 4.95 1.97
CA ASP A 10 -24.28 5.08 1.66
C ASP A 10 -23.53 3.74 1.46
N GLU A 11 -24.25 2.62 1.42
CA GLU A 11 -23.70 1.26 1.48
C GLU A 11 -23.15 0.74 0.13
N GLU A 12 -23.46 1.39 -1.00
CA GLU A 12 -23.00 0.94 -2.34
C GLU A 12 -21.62 1.48 -2.79
N ARG A 13 -20.95 2.33 -1.99
CA ARG A 13 -19.65 2.92 -2.36
C ARG A 13 -18.43 2.17 -1.82
N GLN A 14 -18.49 0.83 -1.75
CA GLN A 14 -17.31 0.02 -1.43
C GLN A 14 -16.39 -0.22 -2.64
N CYS A 15 -16.12 0.81 -3.44
CA CYS A 15 -15.00 0.82 -4.37
C CYS A 15 -13.85 1.62 -3.76
N LYS A 16 -12.85 0.93 -3.19
CA LYS A 16 -11.61 1.57 -2.73
C LYS A 16 -11.10 2.52 -3.83
N PRO A 17 -10.78 3.78 -3.53
CA PRO A 17 -10.41 4.74 -4.56
C PRO A 17 -9.18 4.24 -5.33
N LYS A 18 -9.34 4.04 -6.64
CA LYS A 18 -8.24 3.74 -7.56
C LYS A 18 -7.36 4.98 -7.68
N ARG A 19 -6.05 4.83 -7.50
CA ARG A 19 -5.06 5.91 -7.68
C ARG A 19 -4.29 5.63 -8.97
N TYR A 20 -4.04 6.66 -9.76
CA TYR A 20 -3.33 6.55 -11.04
C TYR A 20 -2.02 7.33 -10.99
N LYS A 21 -1.07 6.97 -11.85
CA LYS A 21 0.22 7.66 -11.97
C LYS A 21 0.05 8.96 -12.76
N LEU A 22 -0.41 10.01 -12.08
CA LEU A 22 -0.66 11.31 -12.72
C LEU A 22 0.61 11.98 -13.25
N ASP A 23 1.78 11.64 -12.70
CA ASP A 23 3.07 12.17 -13.16
C ASP A 23 3.34 11.82 -14.64
N LEU A 24 2.77 10.73 -15.14
CA LEU A 24 2.91 10.33 -16.54
C LEU A 24 2.19 11.30 -17.50
N LEU A 25 1.25 12.12 -17.03
CA LEU A 25 0.62 13.16 -17.87
C LEU A 25 1.58 14.30 -18.21
N GLN A 26 2.73 14.40 -17.55
CA GLN A 26 3.77 15.35 -17.95
C GLN A 26 4.44 14.92 -19.26
N ASP A 27 4.41 13.63 -19.60
CA ASP A 27 4.93 13.12 -20.86
C ASP A 27 3.97 13.45 -22.02
N PRO A 28 4.42 14.17 -23.06
CA PRO A 28 3.59 14.54 -24.21
C PRO A 28 2.96 13.33 -24.93
N SER A 29 3.69 12.21 -25.00
CA SER A 29 3.24 11.00 -25.69
C SER A 29 2.11 10.31 -24.93
N VAL A 30 2.22 10.23 -23.61
CA VAL A 30 1.19 9.65 -22.73
C VAL A 30 -0.04 10.54 -22.71
N THR A 31 0.15 11.86 -22.66
CA THR A 31 -0.95 12.83 -22.75
C THR A 31 -1.70 12.72 -24.07
N PHE A 32 -0.99 12.59 -25.19
CA PHE A 32 -1.61 12.39 -26.49
C PHE A 32 -2.46 11.11 -26.52
N LEU A 33 -1.90 9.97 -26.06
CA LEU A 33 -2.62 8.70 -26.01
C LEU A 33 -3.85 8.75 -25.09
N TYR A 34 -3.73 9.41 -23.93
CA TYR A 34 -4.84 9.59 -23.00
C TYR A 34 -5.97 10.39 -23.65
N LYS A 35 -5.67 11.53 -24.27
CA LYS A 35 -6.65 12.38 -24.96
C LYS A 35 -7.35 11.64 -26.09
N LEU A 36 -6.60 10.93 -26.94
CA LEU A 36 -7.13 10.16 -28.06
C LEU A 36 -8.10 9.07 -27.61
N ARG A 37 -7.73 8.31 -26.56
CA ARG A 37 -8.57 7.23 -26.04
C ARG A 37 -9.80 7.77 -25.32
N LEU A 38 -9.67 8.90 -24.62
CA LEU A 38 -10.80 9.53 -23.95
C LEU A 38 -11.82 10.00 -24.98
N SER A 39 -11.38 10.70 -26.04
CA SER A 39 -12.30 11.19 -27.08
C SER A 39 -13.07 10.05 -27.76
N GLN A 40 -12.39 8.94 -28.09
CA GLN A 40 -13.03 7.74 -28.65
C GLN A 40 -14.05 7.07 -27.73
N LYS A 41 -13.90 7.22 -26.41
CA LYS A 41 -14.84 6.68 -25.41
C LYS A 41 -16.03 7.61 -25.20
N LEU A 42 -15.78 8.92 -25.18
CA LEU A 42 -16.83 9.91 -25.03
C LEU A 42 -17.86 9.85 -26.17
N THR A 43 -17.44 9.51 -27.40
CA THR A 43 -18.37 9.34 -28.53
C THR A 43 -19.31 8.13 -28.41
N ARG A 44 -19.13 7.26 -27.41
CA ARG A 44 -19.91 6.02 -27.22
C ARG A 44 -20.84 6.08 -26.00
N ILE A 45 -20.92 7.23 -25.33
CA ILE A 45 -21.75 7.40 -24.13
C ILE A 45 -23.21 7.58 -24.54
N ASP A 46 -24.11 6.95 -23.78
CA ASP A 46 -25.55 7.13 -23.94
C ASP A 46 -25.99 8.39 -23.18
N ASP A 47 -26.58 9.35 -23.90
CA ASP A 47 -27.01 10.65 -23.37
C ASP A 47 -28.48 10.65 -22.95
N SER A 48 -29.12 9.48 -22.87
CA SER A 48 -30.56 9.33 -22.58
C SER A 48 -31.01 9.85 -21.21
N THR A 49 -30.15 9.84 -20.20
CA THR A 49 -30.48 10.30 -18.84
C THR A 49 -29.26 10.90 -18.15
N SER A 50 -29.43 12.01 -17.44
CA SER A 50 -28.34 12.73 -16.75
C SER A 50 -27.50 11.85 -15.82
N THR A 51 -28.14 10.93 -15.07
CA THR A 51 -27.44 9.99 -14.18
C THR A 51 -26.59 8.96 -14.95
N LYS A 52 -27.13 8.40 -16.04
CA LYS A 52 -26.41 7.45 -16.90
C LYS A 52 -25.26 8.11 -17.64
N LEU A 53 -25.45 9.35 -18.08
CA LEU A 53 -24.42 10.17 -18.70
C LEU A 53 -23.27 10.41 -17.72
N TYR A 54 -23.57 10.82 -16.48
CA TYR A 54 -22.57 11.01 -15.44
C TYR A 54 -21.78 9.72 -15.15
N ASP A 55 -22.47 8.59 -14.96
CA ASP A 55 -21.81 7.31 -14.71
C ASP A 55 -20.96 6.85 -15.90
N GLY A 56 -21.44 7.09 -17.12
CA GLY A 56 -20.72 6.81 -18.36
C GLY A 56 -19.44 7.65 -18.48
N LEU A 57 -19.49 8.92 -18.12
CA LEU A 57 -18.34 9.82 -18.08
C LEU A 57 -17.30 9.37 -17.06
N VAL A 58 -17.73 9.11 -15.82
CA VAL A 58 -16.83 8.68 -14.74
C VAL A 58 -16.14 7.36 -15.10
N LYS A 59 -16.90 6.37 -15.61
CA LYS A 59 -16.34 5.09 -16.06
C LYS A 59 -15.38 5.28 -17.24
N SER A 60 -15.70 6.14 -18.19
CA SER A 60 -14.86 6.41 -19.35
C SER A 60 -13.53 7.04 -18.96
N ILE A 61 -13.55 8.01 -18.05
CA ILE A 61 -12.34 8.65 -17.50
C ILE A 61 -11.49 7.62 -16.77
N GLN A 62 -12.09 6.85 -15.85
CA GLN A 62 -11.37 5.83 -15.06
C GLN A 62 -10.74 4.76 -15.95
N GLN A 63 -11.48 4.20 -16.91
CA GLN A 63 -10.95 3.18 -17.82
C GLN A 63 -9.85 3.73 -18.73
N THR A 64 -9.93 4.99 -19.13
CA THR A 64 -8.89 5.62 -19.95
C THR A 64 -7.63 5.87 -19.14
N ALA A 65 -7.80 6.34 -17.89
CA ALA A 65 -6.70 6.54 -16.95
C ALA A 65 -6.01 5.21 -16.63
N GLU A 66 -6.76 4.15 -16.37
CA GLU A 66 -6.23 2.81 -16.13
C GLU A 66 -5.38 2.31 -17.30
N LYS A 67 -5.86 2.48 -18.54
CA LYS A 67 -5.14 2.03 -19.75
C LYS A 67 -3.93 2.88 -20.13
N SER A 68 -3.89 4.15 -19.73
CA SER A 68 -2.86 5.10 -20.21
C SER A 68 -1.84 5.45 -19.13
N LEU A 69 -2.29 5.59 -17.89
CA LEU A 69 -1.46 5.95 -16.73
C LEU A 69 -1.13 4.72 -15.87
N GLY A 70 -1.93 3.67 -15.95
CA GLY A 70 -1.83 2.53 -15.04
C GLY A 70 -2.21 2.88 -13.61
N GLU A 71 -2.43 1.85 -12.80
CA GLU A 71 -2.74 2.03 -11.38
C GLU A 71 -1.44 2.22 -10.57
N LEU A 72 -1.50 3.10 -9.58
CA LEU A 72 -0.56 3.09 -8.47
C LEU A 72 -0.93 1.90 -7.59
N ASP A 73 0.04 1.03 -7.34
CA ASP A 73 -0.14 0.01 -6.32
C ASP A 73 -0.43 0.71 -5.00
N ASN A 74 -1.65 0.54 -4.51
CA ASN A 74 -2.13 1.07 -3.24
C ASN A 74 -1.51 0.32 -2.04
N GLY A 75 -0.24 -0.08 -2.15
CA GLY A 75 0.52 -0.84 -1.16
C GLY A 75 -0.14 -2.17 -0.79
N ARG A 76 -0.94 -2.77 -1.70
CA ARG A 76 -1.71 -3.96 -1.36
C ARG A 76 -0.77 -5.16 -1.36
N ASN A 77 -0.35 -5.52 -0.15
CA ASN A 77 0.41 -6.73 0.18
C ASN A 77 1.90 -6.66 -0.12
N LYS A 78 2.62 -5.67 0.42
CA LYS A 78 3.96 -6.01 0.90
C LYS A 78 3.76 -7.05 1.99
N LYS A 79 3.89 -8.34 1.64
CA LYS A 79 3.96 -9.43 2.62
C LYS A 79 4.93 -8.95 3.69
N SER A 80 4.45 -8.86 4.93
CA SER A 80 5.29 -8.44 6.03
C SER A 80 6.56 -9.29 5.98
N PRO A 81 7.76 -8.67 6.08
CA PRO A 81 8.99 -9.43 6.04
C PRO A 81 8.98 -10.58 7.04
N TYR A 82 9.70 -11.67 6.79
CA TYR A 82 9.70 -12.84 7.70
C TYR A 82 10.09 -12.50 9.15
N TRP A 83 10.86 -11.42 9.35
CA TRP A 83 11.30 -10.94 10.65
C TRP A 83 10.28 -10.01 11.32
N TRP A 84 9.16 -9.71 10.67
CA TRP A 84 8.13 -8.82 11.18
C TRP A 84 7.25 -9.51 12.22
N ASN A 85 7.05 -8.88 13.38
CA ASN A 85 6.13 -9.32 14.42
C ASN A 85 5.46 -8.10 15.09
N ASP A 86 4.47 -8.36 15.94
CA ASP A 86 3.75 -7.30 16.65
C ASP A 86 4.65 -6.53 17.64
N SER A 87 5.61 -7.20 18.27
CA SER A 87 6.58 -6.56 19.18
C SER A 87 7.48 -5.52 18.48
N ILE A 88 7.97 -5.81 17.28
CA ILE A 88 8.75 -4.87 16.46
C ILE A 88 7.85 -3.73 15.99
N LYS A 89 6.60 -4.03 15.62
CA LYS A 89 5.62 -3.01 15.25
C LYS A 89 5.39 -2.03 16.40
N GLU A 90 5.12 -2.53 17.61
CA GLU A 90 4.96 -1.71 18.83
C GLU A 90 6.20 -0.87 19.12
N SER A 91 7.39 -1.48 19.00
CA SER A 91 8.67 -0.78 19.23
C SER A 91 8.93 0.32 18.18
N ILE A 92 8.54 0.11 16.92
CA ILE A 92 8.62 1.13 15.86
C ILE A 92 7.62 2.26 16.11
N GLU A 93 6.39 1.95 16.56
CA GLU A 93 5.40 2.97 16.91
C GLU A 93 5.83 3.78 18.14
N GLU A 94 6.43 3.14 19.15
CA GLU A 94 7.06 3.85 20.28
C GLU A 94 8.20 4.77 19.80
N LYS A 95 9.08 4.28 18.92
CA LYS A 95 10.13 5.12 18.32
C LYS A 95 9.55 6.36 17.62
N LYS A 96 8.47 6.20 16.85
CA LYS A 96 7.78 7.33 16.18
C LYS A 96 7.20 8.31 17.20
N ARG A 97 6.53 7.81 18.24
CA ARG A 97 5.99 8.64 19.33
C ARG A 97 7.10 9.44 20.04
N ALA A 98 8.22 8.79 20.36
CA ALA A 98 9.39 9.44 20.95
C ALA A 98 9.97 10.55 20.04
N TYR A 99 10.05 10.29 18.73
CA TYR A 99 10.52 11.27 17.76
C TYR A 99 9.58 12.48 17.66
N ASN A 100 8.28 12.23 17.58
CA ASN A 100 7.28 13.30 17.53
C ASN A 100 7.31 14.15 18.81
N LYS A 101 7.44 13.51 19.98
CA LYS A 101 7.59 14.20 21.26
C LYS A 101 8.81 15.14 21.24
N TRP A 102 9.97 14.63 20.83
CA TRP A 102 11.19 15.44 20.67
C TRP A 102 11.00 16.59 19.66
N LEU A 103 10.27 16.37 18.56
CA LEU A 103 10.01 17.45 17.60
C LEU A 103 9.19 18.59 18.22
N THR A 104 8.26 18.28 19.11
CA THR A 104 7.43 19.26 19.81
C THR A 104 8.19 19.95 20.95
N THR A 105 8.85 19.20 21.83
CA THR A 105 9.50 19.75 23.02
C THR A 105 10.88 20.35 22.73
N LYS A 106 11.57 19.83 21.70
CA LYS A 106 12.99 20.09 21.39
C LYS A 106 13.95 19.81 22.55
N ASP A 107 13.51 19.05 23.54
CA ASP A 107 14.28 18.76 24.73
C ASP A 107 15.40 17.71 24.49
N SER A 108 16.49 17.84 25.24
CA SER A 108 17.65 16.96 25.11
C SER A 108 17.40 15.55 25.68
N GLU A 109 16.56 15.40 26.71
CA GLU A 109 16.22 14.10 27.28
C GLU A 109 15.28 13.33 26.34
N ASP A 110 14.31 14.01 25.72
CA ASP A 110 13.46 13.41 24.70
C ASP A 110 14.28 12.91 23.49
N ARG A 111 15.34 13.65 23.12
CA ARG A 111 16.30 13.20 22.09
C ARG A 111 17.07 11.95 22.50
N LYS A 112 17.54 11.89 23.76
CA LYS A 112 18.24 10.71 24.31
C LYS A 112 17.30 9.51 24.36
N TYR A 113 16.06 9.71 24.78
CA TYR A 113 15.03 8.69 24.82
C TYR A 113 14.75 8.11 23.42
N HIS A 114 14.47 8.96 22.42
CA HIS A 114 14.31 8.51 21.03
C HIS A 114 15.54 7.73 20.52
N THR A 115 16.74 8.18 20.87
CA THR A 115 17.99 7.51 20.49
C THR A 115 18.11 6.12 21.14
N ARG A 116 17.71 5.98 22.41
CA ARG A 116 17.67 4.69 23.11
C ARG A 116 16.70 3.71 22.46
N ILE A 117 15.44 4.12 22.26
CA ILE A 117 14.43 3.29 21.61
C ILE A 117 14.86 2.90 20.19
N SER A 118 15.48 3.83 19.45
CA SER A 118 16.01 3.53 18.11
C SER A 118 17.07 2.43 18.11
N ARG A 119 17.93 2.37 19.14
CA ARG A 119 18.93 1.31 19.29
C ARG A 119 18.28 -0.01 19.65
N GLU A 120 17.28 -0.01 20.53
CA GLU A 120 16.53 -1.20 20.93
C GLU A 120 15.80 -1.82 19.74
N VAL A 121 15.06 -1.02 18.96
CA VAL A 121 14.41 -1.46 17.71
C VAL A 121 15.43 -2.11 16.76
N LYS A 122 16.60 -1.49 16.60
CA LYS A 122 17.64 -2.02 15.71
C LYS A 122 18.17 -3.36 16.21
N LYS A 123 18.42 -3.50 17.52
CA LYS A 123 18.86 -4.75 18.15
C LYS A 123 17.83 -5.85 17.94
N GLU A 124 16.56 -5.55 18.16
CA GLU A 124 15.47 -6.52 18.02
C GLU A 124 15.34 -7.04 16.59
N ILE A 125 15.40 -6.14 15.60
CA ILE A 125 15.38 -6.53 14.18
C ILE A 125 16.59 -7.42 13.84
N ILE A 126 17.78 -7.09 14.34
CA ILE A 126 19.00 -7.90 14.09
C ILE A 126 18.86 -9.27 14.73
N ARG A 127 18.46 -9.34 16.02
CA ARG A 127 18.25 -10.59 16.74
C ARG A 127 17.32 -11.51 15.97
N ARG A 128 16.17 -10.99 15.54
CA ARG A 128 15.15 -11.79 14.85
C ARG A 128 15.56 -12.25 13.45
N LYS A 129 16.35 -11.44 12.75
CA LYS A 129 16.97 -11.86 11.49
C LYS A 129 17.95 -13.01 11.72
N ASN A 130 18.76 -12.92 12.75
CA ASN A 130 19.72 -13.98 13.10
C ASN A 130 19.00 -15.26 13.50
N GLU A 131 18.01 -15.20 14.40
CA GLU A 131 17.19 -16.37 14.80
C GLU A 131 16.59 -17.10 13.59
N PHE A 132 16.09 -16.36 12.60
CA PHE A 132 15.57 -16.95 11.38
C PHE A 132 16.66 -17.63 10.55
N TRP A 133 17.82 -16.99 10.39
CA TRP A 133 18.93 -17.56 9.63
C TRP A 133 19.55 -18.76 10.33
N ASP A 134 19.68 -18.74 11.64
CA ASP A 134 20.15 -19.86 12.45
C ASP A 134 19.21 -21.06 12.28
N ALA A 135 17.90 -20.86 12.41
CA ALA A 135 16.91 -21.91 12.16
C ALA A 135 16.94 -22.45 10.72
N LYS A 136 17.22 -21.59 9.74
CA LYS A 136 17.38 -22.01 8.34
C LYS A 136 18.66 -22.81 8.10
N CYS A 137 19.76 -22.46 8.76
CA CYS A 137 20.99 -23.25 8.73
C CYS A 137 20.75 -24.64 9.34
N ASP A 138 20.08 -24.71 10.50
CA ASP A 138 19.74 -25.98 11.15
C ASP A 138 18.87 -26.88 10.26
N GLU A 139 17.87 -26.31 9.57
CA GLU A 139 17.02 -27.04 8.61
C GLU A 139 17.86 -27.64 7.47
N VAL A 140 18.78 -26.86 6.92
CA VAL A 140 19.68 -27.31 5.84
C VAL A 140 20.61 -28.41 6.34
N ASP A 141 21.20 -28.27 7.52
CA ASP A 141 22.11 -29.25 8.10
C ASP A 141 21.41 -30.58 8.40
N GLN A 142 20.17 -30.54 8.91
CA GLN A 142 19.36 -31.75 9.10
C GLN A 142 19.02 -32.45 7.79
N HIS A 143 18.72 -31.69 6.73
CA HIS A 143 18.41 -32.23 5.41
C HIS A 143 19.65 -32.84 4.73
N LEU A 144 20.82 -32.20 4.88
CA LEU A 144 22.10 -32.70 4.38
C LEU A 144 22.59 -33.92 5.18
N GLY A 145 22.42 -33.91 6.51
CA GLY A 145 22.76 -35.02 7.40
C GLY A 145 21.89 -36.26 7.15
N SER A 146 20.59 -36.08 6.93
CA SER A 146 19.65 -37.17 6.59
C SER A 146 19.97 -37.81 5.24
N SER A 147 20.48 -37.03 4.28
CA SER A 147 20.86 -37.53 2.95
C SER A 147 22.12 -38.42 2.97
N LYS A 148 23.01 -38.23 3.95
CA LYS A 148 24.21 -39.09 4.13
C LYS A 148 23.87 -40.45 4.76
N SER A 149 22.84 -40.53 5.59
CA SER A 149 22.42 -41.78 6.26
C SER A 149 21.75 -42.79 5.32
N ARG A 150 21.08 -42.33 4.25
CA ARG A 150 20.36 -43.21 3.29
C ARG A 150 21.24 -43.95 2.26
N LYS A 151 22.56 -43.74 2.27
CA LYS A 151 23.48 -44.37 1.31
C LYS A 151 24.43 -45.39 1.93
N SER A 152 24.19 -45.79 3.19
CA SER A 152 24.96 -46.87 3.82
C SER A 152 24.19 -48.18 3.89
#